data_AF-A0A502KVF0-F1
#
_entry.id   AF-A0A502KVF0-F1
#
_cell.length_a   1.000
_cell.length_b   1.000
_cell.length_c   1.000
_cell.angle_alpha   90.00
_cell.angle_beta   90.00
_cell.angle_gamma   90.00
#
_symmetry.space_group_name_H-M   'P 1'
#
loop_
_entity.id
_entity.type
_entity.pdbx_description
1 polymer ?
#
loop_
_entity_poly.entity_id
_entity_poly.type
_entity_poly.pdbx_seq_one_letter_code
_entity_poly.pdbx_strand_id
1 'polypeptide(L)'
;MNLKTNKQIINATILLMITQIVGCNSESSDQTIGGNSGKSDNAVQNVSGSFKNSYDTGVFYSTELMPSSQMYGRRAKECSQQYNNYYFETENSLVFGNPDLPEGDFKQVATWVENNFDSALTAMQVSKNEFFSSRYSIRLDGLKHIRNNLIYQQYNSISYPSEFTSWNYEEQVNWATKTSKNMKTAQAIELLVNDPYSPFKTEREAILVDKLYVCIHETNSTNGWGEGNLVGVNVGAPSIALPHEVDKIVKHEIIHTIQHALSANFESLGLPRWFSEGQAVLLSDMNVAQKSKHNEYDPTLVVYYNDEVGDQATAYSHYGLAYQYLTDANNQTNIIKMMKDIKQITYNFSTQLNSGMDEHHGYVGMFDSQMKQLNGSNLTVQQYRDEYHSLMTDY
;
A
#
# COMPACT_ATOMS: atom_id res chain seq x y z
N MET A 1 -11.10 5.27 51.98
CA MET A 1 -12.15 6.06 51.29
C MET A 1 -11.53 6.61 50.02
N ASN A 2 -12.17 6.35 48.89
CA ASN A 2 -11.57 6.16 47.56
C ASN A 2 -10.83 7.37 46.95
N LEU A 3 -9.60 7.10 46.48
CA LEU A 3 -8.99 7.76 45.33
C LEU A 3 -9.74 7.33 44.07
N LYS A 4 -10.37 8.28 43.36
CA LYS A 4 -10.79 8.10 41.97
C LYS A 4 -9.87 8.92 41.08
N THR A 5 -8.92 8.23 40.47
CA THR A 5 -8.12 8.66 39.33
C THR A 5 -9.05 9.00 38.17
N ASN A 6 -8.94 10.22 37.66
CA ASN A 6 -9.69 10.70 36.52
C ASN A 6 -9.01 10.22 35.23
N LYS A 7 -9.84 9.74 34.30
CA LYS A 7 -9.53 9.12 33.01
C LYS A 7 -8.48 9.91 32.21
N GLN A 8 -7.36 9.28 31.90
CA GLN A 8 -6.53 9.68 30.78
C GLN A 8 -7.17 9.15 29.49
N ILE A 9 -7.45 10.08 28.58
CA ILE A 9 -7.79 9.82 27.19
C ILE A 9 -6.52 9.24 26.56
N ILE A 10 -6.55 7.96 26.20
CA ILE A 10 -5.49 7.33 25.42
C ILE A 10 -5.65 7.84 23.98
N ASN A 11 -4.74 8.72 23.58
CA ASN A 11 -4.56 9.07 22.17
C ASN A 11 -4.16 7.79 21.43
N ALA A 12 -5.00 7.36 20.49
CA ALA A 12 -4.64 6.32 19.53
C ALA A 12 -3.60 6.89 18.56
N THR A 13 -2.33 6.57 18.80
CA THR A 13 -1.25 6.88 17.87
C THR A 13 -1.40 5.99 16.64
N ILE A 14 -1.80 6.59 15.52
CA ILE A 14 -1.91 5.91 14.22
C ILE A 14 -0.49 5.57 13.74
N LEU A 15 -0.18 4.29 13.70
CA LEU A 15 1.11 3.76 13.26
C LEU A 15 1.07 3.60 11.73
N LEU A 16 1.61 4.61 11.03
CA LEU A 16 1.73 4.62 9.57
C LEU A 16 3.02 3.93 9.12
N MET A 17 2.90 2.94 8.24
CA MET A 17 4.03 2.44 7.46
C MET A 17 4.59 3.52 6.53
N ILE A 18 5.92 3.54 6.42
CA ILE A 18 6.69 4.52 5.66
C ILE A 18 7.39 3.73 4.57
N THR A 19 6.99 3.83 3.32
CA THR A 19 7.80 3.30 2.20
C THR A 19 8.52 4.51 1.59
N GLN A 20 9.84 4.56 1.70
CA GLN A 20 10.66 5.56 0.98
C GLN A 20 11.85 4.83 0.41
N ILE A 21 11.93 4.63 -0.89
CA ILE A 21 13.14 4.06 -1.48
C ILE A 21 14.20 5.17 -1.57
N VAL A 22 15.44 4.86 -1.16
CA VAL A 22 16.64 5.66 -1.41
C VAL A 22 17.32 5.08 -2.65
N GLY A 23 17.52 5.90 -3.67
CA GLY A 23 18.36 5.56 -4.82
C GLY A 23 19.81 5.40 -4.35
N CYS A 24 20.34 4.18 -4.43
CA CYS A 24 21.68 3.87 -3.97
C CYS A 24 22.73 4.43 -4.95
N ASN A 25 23.48 5.47 -4.55
CA ASN A 25 24.66 5.95 -5.26
C ASN A 25 25.90 5.42 -4.54
N SER A 26 26.59 4.43 -5.11
CA SER A 26 27.90 3.99 -4.64
C SER A 26 29.00 4.68 -5.46
N GLU A 27 29.63 5.69 -4.86
CA GLU A 27 30.86 6.27 -5.38
C GLU A 27 32.02 5.27 -5.21
N SER A 28 32.67 4.94 -6.33
CA SER A 28 34.06 4.46 -6.32
C SER A 28 34.87 5.34 -7.26
N SER A 29 36.06 5.68 -6.79
CA SER A 29 36.93 6.79 -7.16
C SER A 29 37.45 6.80 -8.62
N ASP A 30 37.45 8.01 -9.18
CA ASP A 30 38.36 8.61 -10.18
C ASP A 30 38.97 7.71 -11.27
N GLN A 31 38.49 7.88 -12.51
CA GLN A 31 39.36 8.16 -13.67
C GLN A 31 38.68 9.14 -14.64
N THR A 32 39.35 10.26 -14.88
CA THR A 32 39.04 11.30 -15.85
C THR A 32 39.33 10.83 -17.28
N ILE A 33 38.33 10.70 -18.16
CA ILE A 33 38.50 10.81 -19.62
C ILE A 33 37.27 11.44 -20.28
N GLY A 34 37.47 12.64 -20.84
CA GLY A 34 37.06 13.06 -22.19
C GLY A 34 35.62 12.87 -22.63
N GLY A 35 34.90 13.99 -22.77
CA GLY A 35 33.52 14.01 -23.26
C GLY A 35 33.32 13.46 -24.67
N ASN A 36 32.14 12.88 -24.89
CA ASN A 36 31.39 13.08 -26.11
C ASN A 36 29.89 12.94 -25.81
N SER A 37 29.13 13.99 -26.12
CA SER A 37 27.68 14.07 -25.99
C SER A 37 27.02 13.15 -27.01
N GLY A 38 26.66 11.93 -26.60
CA GLY A 38 25.74 11.06 -27.32
C GLY A 38 24.36 11.17 -26.70
N LYS A 39 23.54 12.14 -27.16
CA LYS A 39 22.09 12.08 -26.99
C LYS A 39 21.60 10.83 -27.69
N SER A 40 21.29 9.77 -26.95
CA SER A 40 20.39 8.73 -27.45
C SER A 40 18.96 9.26 -27.31
N ASP A 41 18.46 9.92 -28.35
CA ASP A 41 17.04 10.14 -28.55
C ASP A 41 16.36 8.79 -28.83
N ASN A 42 16.24 7.94 -27.81
CA ASN A 42 15.22 6.91 -27.82
C ASN A 42 13.93 7.63 -27.45
N ALA A 43 13.22 8.11 -28.46
CA ALA A 43 11.86 8.59 -28.30
C ALA A 43 11.01 7.42 -27.77
N VAL A 44 10.89 7.32 -26.45
CA VAL A 44 9.91 6.46 -25.80
C VAL A 44 8.57 6.89 -26.36
N GLN A 45 7.91 5.97 -27.07
CA GLN A 45 6.61 6.25 -27.66
C GLN A 45 5.64 6.47 -26.49
N ASN A 46 5.32 7.73 -26.20
CA ASN A 46 4.42 8.08 -25.11
C ASN A 46 3.09 7.34 -25.27
N VAL A 47 2.58 6.80 -24.17
CA VAL A 47 1.30 6.09 -24.16
C VAL A 47 0.16 6.99 -24.63
N SER A 48 -0.82 6.41 -25.34
CA SER A 48 -2.01 7.14 -25.78
C SER A 48 -2.88 7.53 -24.59
N GLY A 49 -3.28 8.80 -24.55
CA GLY A 49 -4.18 9.33 -23.51
C GLY A 49 -4.63 10.75 -23.83
N SER A 50 -5.40 11.33 -22.93
CA SER A 50 -5.95 12.68 -23.09
C SER A 50 -6.05 13.40 -21.75
N PHE A 51 -5.78 14.70 -21.73
CA PHE A 51 -6.08 15.54 -20.59
C PHE A 51 -7.58 15.76 -20.44
N LYS A 52 -8.06 15.70 -19.19
CA LYS A 52 -9.47 15.88 -18.83
C LYS A 52 -9.62 16.79 -17.62
N ASN A 53 -10.80 17.39 -17.53
CA ASN A 53 -11.23 18.18 -16.39
C ASN A 53 -12.17 17.36 -15.51
N SER A 54 -11.91 17.31 -14.21
CA SER A 54 -12.70 16.55 -13.24
C SER A 54 -14.13 17.05 -13.08
N TYR A 55 -14.41 18.32 -13.36
CA TYR A 55 -15.78 18.85 -13.34
C TYR A 55 -16.61 18.34 -14.52
N ASP A 56 -15.98 18.02 -15.64
CA ASP A 56 -16.66 17.45 -16.81
C ASP A 56 -16.90 15.94 -16.63
N THR A 57 -15.94 15.23 -16.02
CA THR A 57 -15.99 13.77 -15.88
C THR A 57 -16.59 13.30 -14.56
N GLY A 58 -16.58 14.15 -13.53
CA GLY A 58 -16.88 13.78 -12.14
C GLY A 58 -15.79 12.93 -11.47
N VAL A 59 -14.60 12.81 -12.07
CA VAL A 59 -13.49 12.00 -11.55
C VAL A 59 -12.45 12.92 -10.90
N PHE A 60 -12.38 12.88 -9.58
CA PHE A 60 -11.40 13.62 -8.77
C PHE A 60 -10.41 12.64 -8.14
N TYR A 61 -9.18 13.11 -7.90
CA TYR A 61 -8.18 12.33 -7.17
C TYR A 61 -8.73 11.95 -5.78
N SER A 62 -9.29 12.92 -5.08
CA SER A 62 -9.98 12.77 -3.80
C SER A 62 -11.28 13.58 -3.77
N THR A 63 -12.30 13.12 -3.06
CA THR A 63 -13.57 13.84 -2.86
C THR A 63 -13.86 14.09 -1.39
N GLU A 64 -12.95 13.64 -0.52
CA GLU A 64 -13.03 13.77 0.93
C GLU A 64 -12.61 15.17 1.39
N LEU A 65 -13.28 15.68 2.43
CA LEU A 65 -12.91 16.96 3.04
C LEU A 65 -11.52 16.91 3.69
N MET A 66 -11.15 15.75 4.24
CA MET A 66 -9.86 15.52 4.89
C MET A 66 -9.24 14.22 4.38
N PRO A 67 -8.62 14.24 3.19
CA PRO A 67 -8.06 13.05 2.56
C PRO A 67 -6.98 12.42 3.45
N SER A 68 -7.12 11.12 3.73
CA SER A 68 -6.18 10.39 4.57
C SER A 68 -4.94 9.94 3.79
N SER A 69 -3.75 10.13 4.38
CA SER A 69 -2.50 9.56 3.86
C SER A 69 -2.49 8.03 3.88
N GLN A 70 -3.38 7.39 4.65
CA GLN A 70 -3.59 5.94 4.58
C GLN A 70 -4.10 5.54 3.18
N MET A 71 -4.98 6.35 2.60
CA MET A 71 -5.62 6.06 1.32
C MET A 71 -4.74 6.50 0.15
N TYR A 72 -4.23 7.72 0.21
CA TYR A 72 -3.57 8.36 -0.92
C TYR A 72 -2.04 8.41 -0.79
N GLY A 73 -1.47 8.02 0.34
CA GLY A 73 -0.06 8.24 0.63
C GLY A 73 0.24 9.66 1.11
N ARG A 74 1.44 9.87 1.64
CA ARG A 74 1.91 11.14 2.22
C ARG A 74 2.25 12.18 1.14
N ARG A 75 2.69 11.73 -0.04
CA ARG A 75 3.06 12.63 -1.15
C ARG A 75 1.87 13.13 -1.96
N ALA A 76 0.66 12.64 -1.69
CA ALA A 76 -0.55 13.00 -2.41
C ALA A 76 -1.25 14.29 -1.95
N LYS A 77 -0.70 15.00 -0.96
CA LYS A 77 -1.35 16.18 -0.38
C LYS A 77 -1.73 17.22 -1.43
N GLU A 78 -0.86 17.46 -2.40
CA GLU A 78 -1.09 18.46 -3.45
C GLU A 78 -2.20 18.03 -4.42
N CYS A 79 -2.19 16.78 -4.91
CA CYS A 79 -3.25 16.29 -5.79
C CYS A 79 -4.62 16.19 -5.08
N SER A 80 -4.63 15.89 -3.79
CA SER A 80 -5.88 15.78 -3.02
C SER A 80 -6.47 17.13 -2.58
N GLN A 81 -5.66 18.19 -2.47
CA GLN A 81 -6.10 19.49 -1.95
C GLN A 81 -6.11 20.62 -2.99
N GLN A 82 -5.19 20.60 -3.97
CA GLN A 82 -4.96 21.71 -4.90
C GLN A 82 -5.15 21.29 -6.35
N TYR A 83 -4.53 20.18 -6.75
CA TYR A 83 -4.47 19.72 -8.14
C TYR A 83 -5.42 18.55 -8.42
N ASN A 84 -6.63 18.68 -7.89
CA ASN A 84 -7.62 17.60 -7.83
C ASN A 84 -8.54 17.55 -9.05
N ASN A 85 -8.47 18.55 -9.93
CA ASN A 85 -9.46 18.83 -10.96
C ASN A 85 -8.95 18.69 -12.42
N TYR A 86 -7.69 18.31 -12.61
CA TYR A 86 -7.05 18.18 -13.91
C TYR A 86 -6.15 16.94 -13.92
N TYR A 87 -6.30 16.10 -14.96
CA TYR A 87 -5.53 14.87 -15.05
C TYR A 87 -5.34 14.39 -16.48
N PHE A 88 -4.28 13.62 -16.71
CA PHE A 88 -4.07 12.86 -17.93
C PHE A 88 -4.61 11.44 -17.76
N GLU A 89 -5.50 11.01 -18.65
CA GLU A 89 -6.13 9.70 -18.58
C GLU A 89 -5.61 8.78 -19.70
N THR A 90 -5.25 7.56 -19.30
CA THR A 90 -4.87 6.45 -20.19
C THR A 90 -5.80 5.25 -19.96
N GLU A 91 -5.47 4.06 -20.48
CA GLU A 91 -6.28 2.85 -20.27
C GLU A 91 -6.33 2.44 -18.79
N ASN A 92 -5.20 2.47 -18.09
CA ASN A 92 -5.03 1.97 -16.73
C ASN A 92 -4.79 3.03 -15.67
N SER A 93 -4.53 4.29 -16.03
CA SER A 93 -4.11 5.32 -15.08
C SER A 93 -4.88 6.64 -15.20
N LEU A 94 -4.96 7.34 -14.06
CA LEU A 94 -5.43 8.72 -13.92
C LEU A 94 -4.29 9.52 -13.27
N VAL A 95 -3.59 10.33 -14.06
CA VAL A 95 -2.39 11.06 -13.60
C VAL A 95 -2.73 12.50 -13.28
N PHE A 96 -2.76 12.81 -11.99
CA PHE A 96 -2.97 14.15 -11.42
C PHE A 96 -1.64 14.79 -11.04
N GLY A 97 -1.60 16.11 -10.99
CA GLY A 97 -0.41 16.88 -10.65
C GLY A 97 -0.60 18.36 -10.92
N ASN A 98 0.37 19.18 -10.51
CA ASN A 98 0.35 20.62 -10.75
C ASN A 98 0.17 20.91 -12.26
N PRO A 99 -0.86 21.66 -12.68
CA PRO A 99 -1.08 21.98 -14.09
C PRO A 99 0.02 22.85 -14.71
N ASP A 100 0.87 23.48 -13.89
CA ASP A 100 2.04 24.24 -14.35
C ASP A 100 3.24 23.33 -14.68
N LEU A 101 3.21 22.04 -14.33
CA LEU A 101 4.22 21.08 -14.76
C LEU A 101 4.14 20.83 -16.28
N PRO A 102 5.26 20.50 -16.94
CA PRO A 102 5.24 20.18 -18.37
C PRO A 102 4.29 19.01 -18.67
N GLU A 103 3.51 19.09 -19.77
CA GLU A 103 2.68 17.96 -20.21
C GLU A 103 3.49 16.66 -20.40
N GLY A 104 4.78 16.80 -20.70
CA GLY A 104 5.72 15.69 -20.81
C GLY A 104 5.81 14.86 -19.53
N ASP A 105 5.71 15.48 -18.35
CA ASP A 105 5.77 14.78 -17.06
C ASP A 105 4.57 13.86 -16.88
N PHE A 106 3.36 14.35 -17.18
CA PHE A 106 2.13 13.54 -17.13
C PHE A 106 2.18 12.34 -18.08
N LYS A 107 2.60 12.57 -19.33
CA LYS A 107 2.70 11.52 -20.36
C LYS A 107 3.77 10.49 -20.03
N GLN A 108 4.92 10.94 -19.51
CA GLN A 108 6.03 10.07 -19.12
C GLN A 108 5.66 9.20 -17.93
N VAL A 109 5.06 9.79 -16.89
CA VAL A 109 4.56 9.06 -15.71
C VAL A 109 3.50 8.04 -16.11
N ALA A 110 2.53 8.44 -16.93
CA ALA A 110 1.52 7.53 -17.43
C ALA A 110 2.16 6.35 -18.20
N THR A 111 3.18 6.62 -19.02
CA THR A 111 3.92 5.59 -19.76
C THR A 111 4.61 4.60 -18.82
N TRP A 112 5.26 5.06 -17.73
CA TRP A 112 5.86 4.15 -16.76
C TRP A 112 4.82 3.27 -16.06
N VAL A 113 3.68 3.84 -15.66
CA VAL A 113 2.61 3.08 -15.00
C VAL A 113 2.03 2.03 -15.93
N GLU A 114 1.74 2.40 -17.18
CA GLU A 114 1.19 1.49 -18.20
C GLU A 114 2.16 0.34 -18.51
N ASN A 115 3.45 0.63 -18.64
CA ASN A 115 4.47 -0.39 -18.92
C ASN A 115 4.71 -1.35 -17.73
N ASN A 116 4.47 -0.89 -16.50
CA ASN A 116 4.80 -1.67 -15.30
C ASN A 116 3.59 -2.31 -14.61
N PHE A 117 2.36 -1.89 -14.90
CA PHE A 117 1.18 -2.43 -14.20
C PHE A 117 0.95 -3.91 -14.48
N ASP A 118 0.93 -4.33 -15.75
CA ASP A 118 0.77 -5.75 -16.11
C ASP A 118 1.97 -6.60 -15.66
N SER A 119 3.17 -6.03 -15.67
CA SER A 119 4.39 -6.67 -15.16
C SER A 119 4.31 -6.93 -13.65
N ALA A 120 3.86 -5.93 -12.87
CA ALA A 120 3.66 -6.06 -11.43
C ALA A 120 2.56 -7.09 -11.09
N LEU A 121 1.44 -7.07 -11.80
CA LEU A 121 0.36 -8.06 -11.67
C LEU A 121 0.87 -9.48 -11.96
N THR A 122 1.64 -9.64 -13.04
CA THR A 122 2.25 -10.92 -13.42
C THR A 122 3.22 -11.43 -12.35
N ALA A 123 4.11 -10.57 -11.85
CA ALA A 123 5.07 -10.93 -10.80
C ALA A 123 4.35 -11.33 -9.50
N MET A 124 3.26 -10.65 -9.16
CA MET A 124 2.40 -10.99 -8.03
C MET A 124 1.52 -12.22 -8.28
N GLN A 125 1.47 -12.76 -9.50
CA GLN A 125 0.55 -13.83 -9.91
C GLN A 125 -0.93 -13.50 -9.66
N VAL A 126 -1.32 -12.24 -9.92
CA VAL A 126 -2.68 -11.71 -9.72
C VAL A 126 -3.20 -11.18 -11.05
N SER A 127 -4.45 -11.50 -11.40
CA SER A 127 -5.07 -10.91 -12.60
C SER A 127 -5.56 -9.48 -12.34
N LYS A 128 -5.67 -8.65 -13.38
CA LYS A 128 -6.24 -7.29 -13.27
C LYS A 128 -7.65 -7.28 -12.66
N ASN A 129 -8.51 -8.22 -13.07
CA ASN A 129 -9.86 -8.37 -12.52
C ASN A 129 -9.82 -8.73 -11.03
N GLU A 130 -8.92 -9.62 -10.65
CA GLU A 130 -8.74 -10.02 -9.25
C GLU A 130 -8.25 -8.86 -8.38
N PHE A 131 -7.29 -8.06 -8.87
CA PHE A 131 -6.82 -6.85 -8.20
C PHE A 131 -7.98 -5.87 -7.95
N PHE A 132 -8.73 -5.48 -8.99
CA PHE A 132 -9.83 -4.53 -8.83
C PHE A 132 -11.00 -5.08 -7.99
N SER A 133 -11.26 -6.40 -8.04
CA SER A 133 -12.26 -7.04 -7.17
C SER A 133 -11.84 -7.12 -5.70
N SER A 134 -10.52 -7.12 -5.43
CA SER A 134 -9.96 -7.16 -4.07
C SER A 134 -9.81 -5.76 -3.48
N ARG A 135 -9.57 -4.76 -4.33
CA ARG A 135 -9.55 -3.35 -3.96
C ARG A 135 -10.96 -2.89 -3.56
N TYR A 136 -11.05 -1.99 -2.59
CA TYR A 136 -12.35 -1.38 -2.26
C TYR A 136 -12.82 -0.52 -3.43
N SER A 137 -14.02 -0.81 -3.95
CA SER A 137 -14.64 0.03 -4.99
C SER A 137 -15.20 1.34 -4.43
N ILE A 138 -15.54 1.35 -3.14
CA ILE A 138 -15.95 2.53 -2.39
C ILE A 138 -14.71 3.13 -1.73
N ARG A 139 -14.59 4.47 -1.74
CA ARG A 139 -13.52 5.17 -1.03
C ARG A 139 -13.50 4.75 0.45
N LEU A 140 -12.32 4.54 1.01
CA LEU A 140 -12.17 3.94 2.33
C LEU A 140 -12.89 4.73 3.43
N ASP A 141 -12.87 6.07 3.35
CA ASP A 141 -13.57 6.92 4.31
C ASP A 141 -15.09 6.74 4.28
N GLY A 142 -15.66 6.36 3.13
CA GLY A 142 -17.08 6.00 3.02
C GLY A 142 -17.39 4.69 3.74
N LEU A 143 -16.54 3.68 3.58
CA LEU A 143 -16.68 2.42 4.30
C LEU A 143 -16.51 2.61 5.81
N LYS A 144 -15.58 3.47 6.25
CA LYS A 144 -15.42 3.85 7.66
C LYS A 144 -16.63 4.62 8.19
N HIS A 145 -17.19 5.54 7.40
CA HIS A 145 -18.40 6.27 7.74
C HIS A 145 -19.59 5.31 7.96
N ILE A 146 -19.81 4.38 7.01
CA ILE A 146 -20.84 3.34 7.15
C ILE A 146 -20.61 2.50 8.41
N ARG A 147 -19.38 2.01 8.63
CA ARG A 147 -19.03 1.23 9.83
C ARG A 147 -19.38 1.98 11.10
N ASN A 148 -19.01 3.25 11.20
CA ASN A 148 -19.26 4.05 12.39
C ASN A 148 -20.77 4.23 12.64
N ASN A 149 -21.55 4.49 11.59
CA ASN A 149 -23.01 4.60 11.69
C ASN A 149 -23.68 3.26 12.05
N LEU A 150 -23.14 2.13 11.58
CA LEU A 150 -23.59 0.79 11.97
C LEU A 150 -23.41 0.55 13.48
N ILE A 151 -22.29 0.95 14.06
CA ILE A 151 -22.04 0.81 15.51
C ILE A 151 -23.14 1.52 16.32
N TYR A 152 -23.61 2.67 15.86
CA TYR A 152 -24.65 3.48 16.52
C TYR A 152 -26.09 3.15 16.06
N GLN A 153 -26.30 2.08 15.29
CA GLN A 153 -27.61 1.67 14.78
C GLN A 153 -28.35 2.77 13.98
N GLN A 154 -27.63 3.57 13.19
CA GLN A 154 -28.19 4.72 12.48
C GLN A 154 -28.91 4.37 11.18
N TYR A 155 -28.84 3.11 10.71
CA TYR A 155 -29.43 2.70 9.44
C TYR A 155 -30.65 1.78 9.59
N ASN A 156 -31.86 2.33 9.45
CA ASN A 156 -33.11 1.56 9.52
C ASN A 156 -33.25 0.47 8.43
N SER A 157 -32.53 0.61 7.31
CA SER A 157 -32.52 -0.36 6.21
C SER A 157 -31.64 -1.58 6.48
N ILE A 158 -30.88 -1.59 7.57
CA ILE A 158 -29.99 -2.68 7.95
C ILE A 158 -30.65 -3.54 9.02
N SER A 159 -30.62 -4.86 8.81
CA SER A 159 -31.04 -5.83 9.82
C SER A 159 -29.89 -6.07 10.80
N TYR A 160 -30.01 -5.48 11.99
CA TYR A 160 -29.06 -5.72 13.07
C TYR A 160 -29.32 -7.09 13.75
N PRO A 161 -28.28 -7.76 14.28
CA PRO A 161 -28.45 -8.92 15.15
C PRO A 161 -29.34 -8.59 16.35
N SER A 162 -30.18 -9.53 16.77
CA SER A 162 -31.12 -9.33 17.89
C SER A 162 -30.44 -8.94 19.20
N GLU A 163 -29.23 -9.44 19.39
CA GLU A 163 -28.39 -9.27 20.57
C GLU A 163 -27.42 -8.08 20.44
N PHE A 164 -27.47 -7.31 19.34
CA PHE A 164 -26.49 -6.26 19.05
C PHE A 164 -26.38 -5.20 20.17
N THR A 165 -27.48 -4.84 20.81
CA THR A 165 -27.51 -3.89 21.93
C THR A 165 -26.91 -4.44 23.22
N SER A 166 -26.80 -5.77 23.35
CA SER A 166 -26.20 -6.45 24.50
C SER A 166 -24.71 -6.69 24.33
N TRP A 167 -24.20 -6.57 23.11
CA TRP A 167 -22.78 -6.69 22.79
C TRP A 167 -21.96 -5.56 23.41
N ASN A 168 -20.71 -5.87 23.73
CA ASN A 168 -19.74 -4.85 24.05
C ASN A 168 -19.31 -4.09 22.78
N TYR A 169 -18.60 -2.97 22.97
CA TYR A 169 -18.17 -2.12 21.87
C TYR A 169 -17.32 -2.86 20.83
N GLU A 170 -16.45 -3.78 21.26
CA GLU A 170 -15.55 -4.52 20.35
C GLU A 170 -16.32 -5.50 19.47
N GLU A 171 -17.30 -6.19 20.03
CA GLU A 171 -18.22 -7.08 19.31
C GLU A 171 -19.01 -6.29 18.25
N GLN A 172 -19.52 -5.10 18.61
CA GLN A 172 -20.22 -4.20 17.69
C GLN A 172 -19.31 -3.70 16.56
N VAL A 173 -18.09 -3.25 16.88
CA VAL A 173 -17.09 -2.80 15.90
C VAL A 173 -16.71 -3.93 14.94
N ASN A 174 -16.49 -5.14 15.47
CA ASN A 174 -16.14 -6.31 14.67
C ASN A 174 -17.25 -6.65 13.68
N TRP A 175 -18.51 -6.72 14.14
CA TRP A 175 -19.65 -6.96 13.26
C TRP A 175 -19.84 -5.84 12.24
N ALA A 176 -19.75 -4.58 12.65
CA ALA A 176 -19.91 -3.42 11.76
C ALA A 176 -18.83 -3.40 10.67
N THR A 177 -17.60 -3.76 11.03
CA THR A 177 -16.48 -3.87 10.08
C THR A 177 -16.73 -5.00 9.08
N LYS A 178 -17.10 -6.20 9.54
CA LYS A 178 -17.46 -7.32 8.65
C LYS A 178 -18.61 -6.98 7.72
N THR A 179 -19.63 -6.31 8.24
CA THR A 179 -20.82 -5.92 7.49
C THR A 179 -20.48 -4.90 6.42
N SER A 180 -19.73 -3.83 6.78
CA SER A 180 -19.31 -2.79 5.83
C SER A 180 -18.39 -3.34 4.75
N LYS A 181 -17.45 -4.22 5.12
CA LYS A 181 -16.48 -4.80 4.19
C LYS A 181 -17.14 -5.72 3.15
N ASN A 182 -18.15 -6.48 3.55
CA ASN A 182 -18.87 -7.41 2.68
C ASN A 182 -20.11 -6.78 2.02
N MET A 183 -20.32 -5.47 2.22
CA MET A 183 -21.46 -4.75 1.67
C MET A 183 -21.35 -4.66 0.15
N LYS A 184 -22.46 -4.87 -0.55
CA LYS A 184 -22.51 -4.64 -2.00
C LYS A 184 -22.33 -3.16 -2.29
N THR A 185 -21.60 -2.84 -3.36
CA THR A 185 -21.31 -1.45 -3.78
C THR A 185 -22.58 -0.59 -3.87
N ALA A 186 -23.65 -1.09 -4.51
CA ALA A 186 -24.93 -0.38 -4.62
C ALA A 186 -25.57 -0.03 -3.27
N GLN A 187 -25.49 -0.95 -2.29
CA GLN A 187 -26.01 -0.72 -0.94
C GLN A 187 -25.17 0.33 -0.20
N ALA A 188 -23.83 0.27 -0.33
CA ALA A 188 -22.94 1.26 0.27
C ALA A 188 -23.20 2.67 -0.30
N ILE A 189 -23.42 2.80 -1.62
CA ILE A 189 -23.77 4.06 -2.27
C ILE A 189 -25.10 4.58 -1.73
N GLU A 190 -26.13 3.73 -1.61
CA GLU A 190 -27.43 4.12 -1.07
C GLU A 190 -27.31 4.68 0.36
N LEU A 191 -26.52 4.02 1.21
CA LEU A 191 -26.29 4.51 2.59
C LEU A 191 -25.52 5.84 2.62
N LEU A 192 -24.52 6.01 1.75
CA LEU A 192 -23.70 7.22 1.72
C LEU A 192 -24.44 8.42 1.13
N VAL A 193 -25.13 8.25 0.01
CA VAL A 193 -25.80 9.35 -0.70
C VAL A 193 -27.03 9.84 0.05
N ASN A 194 -27.75 8.94 0.74
CA ASN A 194 -28.95 9.31 1.51
C ASN A 194 -28.63 9.85 2.91
N ASP A 195 -27.37 9.79 3.35
CA ASP A 195 -26.97 10.33 4.65
C ASP A 195 -26.59 11.82 4.53
N PRO A 196 -27.33 12.74 5.16
CA PRO A 196 -27.03 14.17 5.12
C PRO A 196 -25.67 14.52 5.71
N TYR A 197 -25.10 13.66 6.57
CA TYR A 197 -23.80 13.83 7.20
C TYR A 197 -22.67 13.07 6.51
N SER A 198 -22.97 12.26 5.48
CA SER A 198 -21.94 11.61 4.67
C SER A 198 -21.05 12.63 3.95
N PRO A 199 -19.74 12.36 3.81
CA PRO A 199 -18.83 13.20 3.02
C PRO A 199 -19.12 13.13 1.51
N PHE A 200 -19.93 12.17 1.06
CA PHE A 200 -20.26 11.98 -0.36
C PHE A 200 -21.75 12.25 -0.59
N LYS A 201 -22.05 13.07 -1.59
CA LYS A 201 -23.41 13.47 -1.99
C LYS A 201 -23.85 12.87 -3.31
N THR A 202 -22.92 12.31 -4.07
CA THR A 202 -23.21 11.59 -5.31
C THR A 202 -22.50 10.24 -5.36
N GLU A 203 -23.02 9.35 -6.20
CA GLU A 203 -22.41 8.05 -6.47
C GLU A 203 -20.95 8.19 -6.94
N ARG A 204 -20.68 9.13 -7.84
CA ARG A 204 -19.34 9.36 -8.41
C ARG A 204 -18.33 9.81 -7.37
N GLU A 205 -18.77 10.53 -6.35
CA GLU A 205 -17.88 10.94 -5.26
C GLU A 205 -17.49 9.76 -4.36
N ALA A 206 -18.41 8.79 -4.16
CA ALA A 206 -18.20 7.65 -3.28
C ALA A 206 -17.40 6.51 -3.93
N ILE A 207 -17.43 6.38 -5.25
CA ILE A 207 -16.80 5.27 -6.00
C ILE A 207 -15.39 5.65 -6.49
N LEU A 208 -14.50 4.65 -6.50
CA LEU A 208 -13.24 4.69 -7.23
C LEU A 208 -13.39 4.06 -8.61
N VAL A 209 -12.81 4.70 -9.62
CA VAL A 209 -12.71 4.11 -10.97
C VAL A 209 -11.70 2.97 -10.95
N ASP A 210 -11.90 1.95 -11.79
CA ASP A 210 -10.96 0.83 -11.98
C ASP A 210 -9.75 1.23 -12.83
N LYS A 211 -8.97 2.16 -12.29
CA LYS A 211 -7.67 2.66 -12.77
C LYS A 211 -6.79 2.94 -11.56
N LEU A 212 -5.48 3.00 -11.78
CA LEU A 212 -4.51 3.48 -10.80
C LEU A 212 -4.58 5.00 -10.71
N TYR A 213 -4.75 5.51 -9.50
CA TYR A 213 -4.73 6.94 -9.21
C TYR A 213 -3.28 7.35 -8.97
N VAL A 214 -2.76 8.23 -9.83
CA VAL A 214 -1.36 8.65 -9.80
C VAL A 214 -1.28 10.12 -9.41
N CYS A 215 -0.46 10.44 -8.40
CA CYS A 215 -0.15 11.83 -8.07
C CYS A 215 1.31 12.13 -8.42
N ILE A 216 1.53 13.15 -9.25
CA ILE A 216 2.84 13.72 -9.49
C ILE A 216 3.12 14.78 -8.41
N HIS A 217 4.21 14.61 -7.66
CA HIS A 217 4.63 15.54 -6.62
C HIS A 217 5.99 16.18 -6.95
N GLU A 218 6.22 17.37 -6.41
CA GLU A 218 7.35 18.23 -6.80
C GLU A 218 8.56 18.10 -5.85
N THR A 219 8.87 16.88 -5.41
CA THR A 219 10.07 16.65 -4.58
C THR A 219 11.33 16.95 -5.38
N ASN A 220 12.29 17.64 -4.77
CA ASN A 220 13.61 17.91 -5.37
C ASN A 220 14.67 16.84 -5.01
N SER A 221 14.24 15.74 -4.39
CA SER A 221 15.09 14.64 -3.96
C SER A 221 14.55 13.31 -4.50
N THR A 222 15.46 12.40 -4.84
CA THR A 222 15.13 11.02 -5.17
C THR A 222 14.68 10.21 -3.95
N ASN A 223 14.91 10.72 -2.73
CA ASN A 223 14.45 10.07 -1.50
C ASN A 223 12.94 10.30 -1.31
N GLY A 224 12.19 9.21 -1.24
CA GLY A 224 10.73 9.26 -1.21
C GLY A 224 10.16 9.85 -2.50
N TRP A 225 10.81 9.54 -3.64
CA TRP A 225 10.36 9.85 -4.98
C TRP A 225 9.17 8.98 -5.42
N GLY A 226 9.09 7.75 -4.93
CA GLY A 226 7.96 6.84 -5.14
C GLY A 226 7.24 6.53 -3.82
N GLU A 227 5.92 6.31 -3.90
CA GLU A 227 5.11 5.78 -2.80
C GLU A 227 3.84 5.08 -3.33
N GLY A 228 3.72 3.78 -3.11
CA GLY A 228 2.50 3.01 -3.35
C GLY A 228 1.48 3.21 -2.24
N ASN A 229 0.21 3.26 -2.60
CA ASN A 229 -0.91 3.50 -1.69
C ASN A 229 -2.14 2.65 -2.05
N LEU A 230 -3.28 2.85 -1.36
CA LEU A 230 -4.49 2.04 -1.55
C LEU A 230 -5.14 2.17 -2.94
N VAL A 231 -4.91 3.27 -3.66
CA VAL A 231 -5.59 3.57 -4.92
C VAL A 231 -4.66 3.65 -6.13
N GLY A 232 -3.36 3.75 -5.90
CA GLY A 232 -2.33 3.81 -6.95
C GLY A 232 -0.97 4.18 -6.37
N VAL A 233 -0.28 5.10 -7.04
CA VAL A 233 1.11 5.46 -6.72
C VAL A 233 1.30 6.98 -6.72
N ASN A 234 2.22 7.47 -5.91
CA ASN A 234 2.73 8.83 -5.98
C ASN A 234 4.15 8.77 -6.55
N VAL A 235 4.47 9.68 -7.47
CA VAL A 235 5.78 9.72 -8.14
C VAL A 235 6.27 11.15 -8.27
N GLY A 236 7.58 11.35 -8.17
CA GLY A 236 8.19 12.66 -8.37
C GLY A 236 8.09 13.12 -9.82
N ALA A 237 7.95 14.44 -10.02
CA ALA A 237 7.94 15.06 -11.34
C ALA A 237 9.27 14.78 -12.09
N PRO A 238 9.23 14.12 -13.28
CA PRO A 238 10.42 13.80 -14.07
C PRO A 238 11.29 15.01 -14.41
N SER A 239 10.67 16.18 -14.59
CA SER A 239 11.35 17.43 -14.89
C SER A 239 12.12 18.05 -13.71
N ILE A 240 11.87 17.60 -12.48
CA ILE A 240 12.48 18.14 -11.25
C ILE A 240 13.58 17.22 -10.72
N ALA A 241 13.27 15.94 -10.52
CA ALA A 241 14.22 14.94 -10.05
C ALA A 241 13.87 13.57 -10.64
N LEU A 242 14.88 12.84 -11.09
CA LEU A 242 14.70 11.53 -11.72
C LEU A 242 15.71 10.53 -11.13
N PRO A 243 15.26 9.50 -10.40
CA PRO A 243 16.16 8.47 -9.89
C PRO A 243 16.69 7.57 -11.02
N HIS A 244 17.72 6.78 -10.73
CA HIS A 244 18.10 5.67 -11.59
C HIS A 244 17.07 4.53 -11.48
N GLU A 245 16.96 3.69 -12.52
CA GLU A 245 16.07 2.52 -12.55
C GLU A 245 14.58 2.83 -12.28
N VAL A 246 14.06 3.93 -12.84
CA VAL A 246 12.67 4.38 -12.65
C VAL A 246 11.64 3.29 -12.89
N ASP A 247 11.80 2.47 -13.93
CA ASP A 247 10.85 1.38 -14.21
C ASP A 247 10.75 0.38 -13.05
N LYS A 248 11.87 0.04 -12.41
CA LYS A 248 11.87 -0.83 -11.22
C LYS A 248 11.20 -0.15 -10.04
N ILE A 249 11.47 1.14 -9.81
CA ILE A 249 10.83 1.92 -8.74
C ILE A 249 9.32 1.99 -8.95
N VAL A 250 8.86 2.31 -10.15
CA VAL A 250 7.41 2.37 -10.44
C VAL A 250 6.77 0.99 -10.27
N LYS A 251 7.42 -0.08 -10.74
CA LYS A 251 6.96 -1.46 -10.52
C LYS A 251 6.88 -1.81 -9.02
N HIS A 252 7.88 -1.43 -8.23
CA HIS A 252 7.91 -1.59 -6.76
C HIS A 252 6.72 -0.91 -6.10
N GLU A 253 6.45 0.36 -6.42
CA GLU A 253 5.32 1.07 -5.82
C GLU A 253 3.96 0.51 -6.26
N ILE A 254 3.83 0.03 -7.50
CA ILE A 254 2.62 -0.67 -7.94
C ILE A 254 2.44 -2.00 -7.18
N ILE A 255 3.52 -2.72 -6.85
CA ILE A 255 3.45 -3.91 -6.01
C ILE A 255 2.89 -3.55 -4.61
N HIS A 256 3.30 -2.42 -4.02
CA HIS A 256 2.67 -1.93 -2.79
C HIS A 256 1.17 -1.64 -2.96
N THR A 257 0.74 -1.05 -4.09
CA THR A 257 -0.69 -0.89 -4.38
C THR A 257 -1.43 -2.23 -4.42
N ILE A 258 -0.83 -3.25 -5.04
CA ILE A 258 -1.40 -4.60 -5.11
C ILE A 258 -1.45 -5.22 -3.70
N GLN A 259 -0.40 -5.07 -2.90
CA GLN A 259 -0.38 -5.51 -1.49
C GLN A 259 -1.54 -4.90 -0.70
N HIS A 260 -1.77 -3.59 -0.85
CA HIS A 260 -2.89 -2.91 -0.23
C HIS A 260 -4.24 -3.52 -0.65
N ALA A 261 -4.45 -3.76 -1.95
CA ALA A 261 -5.67 -4.41 -2.42
C ALA A 261 -5.84 -5.82 -1.83
N LEU A 262 -4.76 -6.57 -1.61
CA LEU A 262 -4.82 -7.96 -1.16
C LEU A 262 -4.87 -8.14 0.35
N SER A 263 -4.23 -7.28 1.15
CA SER A 263 -4.04 -7.49 2.60
C SER A 263 -4.54 -6.35 3.48
N ALA A 264 -4.76 -5.15 2.95
CA ALA A 264 -5.14 -4.01 3.79
C ALA A 264 -6.59 -4.11 4.29
N ASN A 265 -6.75 -3.87 5.59
CA ASN A 265 -8.06 -3.66 6.23
C ASN A 265 -8.33 -2.15 6.38
N PHE A 266 -9.40 -1.76 7.07
CA PHE A 266 -9.78 -0.36 7.23
C PHE A 266 -8.74 0.48 8.00
N GLU A 267 -7.88 -0.14 8.80
CA GLU A 267 -6.94 0.59 9.67
C GLU A 267 -5.52 0.71 9.10
N SER A 268 -5.00 -0.30 8.38
CA SER A 268 -3.66 -0.24 7.78
C SER A 268 -3.40 -1.41 6.82
N LEU A 269 -2.23 -1.35 6.16
CA LEU A 269 -1.62 -2.51 5.52
C LEU A 269 -1.29 -3.54 6.61
N GLY A 270 -1.78 -4.78 6.46
CA GLY A 270 -1.65 -5.83 7.47
C GLY A 270 -0.34 -6.63 7.37
N LEU A 271 0.75 -6.06 6.85
CA LEU A 271 2.02 -6.74 6.60
C LEU A 271 3.16 -6.01 7.32
N PRO A 272 4.16 -6.69 7.90
CA PRO A 272 5.32 -6.00 8.47
C PRO A 272 6.20 -5.39 7.36
N ARG A 273 6.96 -4.36 7.72
CA ARG A 273 7.84 -3.62 6.80
C ARG A 273 8.77 -4.53 6.00
N TRP A 274 9.50 -5.43 6.67
CA TRP A 274 10.44 -6.31 5.98
C TRP A 274 9.75 -7.17 4.91
N PHE A 275 8.50 -7.57 5.15
CA PHE A 275 7.76 -8.43 4.23
C PHE A 275 7.23 -7.63 3.04
N SER A 276 6.60 -6.48 3.30
CA SER A 276 6.03 -5.65 2.24
C SER A 276 7.11 -5.09 1.32
N GLU A 277 8.20 -4.57 1.89
CA GLU A 277 9.35 -4.08 1.13
C GLU A 277 10.11 -5.22 0.47
N GLY A 278 10.31 -6.35 1.15
CA GLY A 278 11.02 -7.51 0.59
C GLY A 278 10.31 -8.12 -0.61
N GLN A 279 8.98 -8.23 -0.55
CA GLN A 279 8.17 -8.64 -1.70
C GLN A 279 8.31 -7.65 -2.86
N ALA A 280 8.23 -6.36 -2.58
CA ALA A 280 8.33 -5.33 -3.61
C ALA A 280 9.73 -5.29 -4.25
N VAL A 281 10.80 -5.42 -3.46
CA VAL A 281 12.19 -5.50 -3.94
C VAL A 281 12.39 -6.71 -4.85
N LEU A 282 12.02 -7.91 -4.38
CA LEU A 282 12.23 -9.14 -5.16
C LEU A 282 11.44 -9.11 -6.46
N LEU A 283 10.16 -8.75 -6.41
CA LEU A 283 9.25 -8.85 -7.56
C LEU A 283 9.39 -7.68 -8.55
N SER A 284 10.04 -6.58 -8.16
CA SER A 284 10.38 -5.46 -9.04
C SER A 284 11.76 -5.56 -9.69
N ASP A 285 12.47 -6.68 -9.48
CA ASP A 285 13.83 -6.93 -10.00
C ASP A 285 14.87 -5.92 -9.48
N MET A 286 14.61 -5.34 -8.30
CA MET A 286 15.60 -4.56 -7.55
C MET A 286 16.67 -5.48 -6.93
N ASN A 287 17.76 -4.87 -6.45
CA ASN A 287 18.88 -5.63 -5.93
C ASN A 287 18.52 -6.39 -4.65
N VAL A 288 18.69 -7.72 -4.70
CA VAL A 288 18.53 -8.63 -3.56
C VAL A 288 19.91 -9.02 -3.03
N ALA A 289 20.06 -9.08 -1.70
CA ALA A 289 21.31 -9.48 -1.06
C ALA A 289 21.68 -10.92 -1.45
N GLN A 290 22.97 -11.19 -1.59
CA GLN A 290 23.45 -12.55 -1.84
C GLN A 290 23.22 -13.41 -0.59
N LYS A 291 22.83 -14.68 -0.80
CA LYS A 291 22.64 -15.63 0.31
C LYS A 291 23.82 -15.66 1.27
N SER A 292 25.06 -15.65 0.75
CA SER A 292 26.30 -15.68 1.54
C SER A 292 26.50 -14.48 2.47
N LYS A 293 25.71 -13.42 2.31
CA LYS A 293 25.72 -12.21 3.14
C LYS A 293 24.62 -12.20 4.19
N HIS A 294 23.87 -13.28 4.35
CA HIS A 294 22.68 -13.30 5.22
C HIS A 294 22.94 -12.83 6.65
N ASN A 295 24.17 -12.93 7.15
CA ASN A 295 24.61 -12.52 8.48
C ASN A 295 24.92 -11.01 8.63
N GLU A 296 24.82 -10.21 7.57
CA GLU A 296 25.06 -8.76 7.59
C GLU A 296 23.84 -7.95 8.09
N TYR A 297 22.65 -8.56 8.16
CA TYR A 297 21.41 -7.89 8.58
C TYR A 297 20.34 -8.86 9.09
N ASP A 298 19.52 -8.43 10.06
CA ASP A 298 18.38 -9.16 10.64
C ASP A 298 17.02 -8.65 10.09
N PRO A 299 16.60 -9.05 8.87
CA PRO A 299 15.44 -8.47 8.20
C PRO A 299 14.12 -8.74 8.94
N THR A 300 13.96 -9.94 9.50
CA THR A 300 12.70 -10.42 10.10
C THR A 300 12.33 -9.70 11.41
N LEU A 301 13.24 -8.89 11.96
CA LEU A 301 13.01 -8.08 13.15
C LEU A 301 12.41 -6.69 12.83
N VAL A 302 12.36 -6.31 11.55
CA VAL A 302 11.86 -4.97 11.15
C VAL A 302 10.36 -5.00 10.87
N VAL A 303 9.55 -4.68 11.88
CA VAL A 303 8.08 -4.63 11.76
C VAL A 303 7.63 -3.26 11.26
N TYR A 304 8.25 -2.20 11.76
CA TYR A 304 7.96 -0.81 11.45
C TYR A 304 9.19 -0.09 10.89
N TYR A 305 8.95 1.09 10.31
CA TYR A 305 10.03 1.94 9.81
C TYR A 305 11.07 2.29 10.88
N ASN A 306 10.64 2.52 12.12
CA ASN A 306 11.55 2.88 13.22
C ASN A 306 12.39 1.71 13.74
N ASP A 307 12.08 0.47 13.32
CA ASP A 307 12.86 -0.72 13.67
C ASP A 307 14.03 -0.92 12.68
N GLU A 308 14.02 -0.20 11.56
CA GLU A 308 15.10 -0.25 10.57
C GLU A 308 16.36 0.40 11.13
N VAL A 309 17.48 -0.30 10.96
CA VAL A 309 18.79 0.14 11.45
C VAL A 309 19.79 0.15 10.30
N GLY A 310 20.82 0.99 10.39
CA GLY A 310 21.89 1.02 9.40
C GLY A 310 21.49 1.66 8.07
N ASP A 311 22.15 1.23 7.00
CA ASP A 311 21.94 1.75 5.65
C ASP A 311 20.68 1.14 5.00
N GLN A 312 19.84 2.00 4.42
CA GLN A 312 18.55 1.60 3.90
C GLN A 312 18.65 0.71 2.66
N ALA A 313 19.63 0.95 1.77
CA ALA A 313 19.83 0.09 0.60
C ALA A 313 20.23 -1.33 1.02
N THR A 314 21.06 -1.43 2.07
CA THR A 314 21.41 -2.71 2.71
C THR A 314 20.16 -3.38 3.28
N ALA A 315 19.38 -2.70 4.13
CA ALA A 315 18.13 -3.23 4.68
C ALA A 315 17.18 -3.77 3.61
N TYR A 316 16.90 -2.99 2.55
CA TYR A 316 15.98 -3.38 1.48
C TYR A 316 16.46 -4.63 0.72
N SER A 317 17.75 -4.71 0.41
CA SER A 317 18.29 -5.88 -0.27
C SER A 317 18.16 -7.16 0.58
N HIS A 318 18.26 -7.05 1.91
CA HIS A 318 18.08 -8.15 2.84
C HIS A 318 16.61 -8.51 3.08
N TYR A 319 15.69 -7.54 3.04
CA TYR A 319 14.25 -7.82 2.97
C TYR A 319 13.91 -8.66 1.75
N GLY A 320 14.48 -8.31 0.59
CA GLY A 320 14.36 -9.08 -0.64
C GLY A 320 14.84 -10.52 -0.48
N LEU A 321 15.97 -10.74 0.20
CA LEU A 321 16.52 -12.08 0.45
C LEU A 321 15.63 -12.91 1.39
N ALA A 322 15.13 -12.31 2.47
CA ALA A 322 14.19 -12.98 3.37
C ALA A 322 12.89 -13.36 2.65
N TYR A 323 12.34 -12.45 1.85
CA TYR A 323 11.15 -12.74 1.05
C TYR A 323 11.43 -13.81 -0.03
N GLN A 324 12.61 -13.83 -0.62
CA GLN A 324 13.03 -14.85 -1.59
C GLN A 324 13.00 -16.26 -0.98
N TYR A 325 13.54 -16.43 0.23
CA TYR A 325 13.45 -17.72 0.93
C TYR A 325 12.00 -18.20 1.09
N LEU A 326 11.09 -17.30 1.49
CA LEU A 326 9.67 -17.65 1.62
C LEU A 326 9.07 -18.04 0.28
N THR A 327 9.40 -17.31 -0.78
CA THR A 327 8.90 -17.57 -2.13
C THR A 327 9.36 -18.93 -2.64
N ASP A 328 10.62 -19.29 -2.40
CA ASP A 328 11.16 -20.60 -2.80
C ASP A 328 10.56 -21.76 -1.99
N ALA A 329 10.32 -21.55 -0.70
CA ALA A 329 9.72 -22.56 0.18
C ALA A 329 8.22 -22.74 -0.03
N ASN A 330 7.50 -21.67 -0.36
CA ASN A 330 6.03 -21.64 -0.32
C ASN A 330 5.38 -21.40 -1.67
N ASN A 331 6.10 -20.95 -2.69
CA ASN A 331 5.60 -20.35 -3.92
C ASN A 331 4.75 -19.07 -3.72
N GLN A 332 4.74 -18.21 -4.74
CA GLN A 332 4.05 -16.92 -4.72
C GLN A 332 2.53 -17.07 -4.53
N THR A 333 1.89 -18.08 -5.16
CA THR A 333 0.43 -18.30 -5.05
C THR A 333 -0.02 -18.53 -3.59
N ASN A 334 0.73 -19.33 -2.81
CA ASN A 334 0.40 -19.56 -1.41
C ASN A 334 0.60 -18.31 -0.55
N ILE A 335 1.63 -17.51 -0.85
CA ILE A 335 1.86 -16.22 -0.18
C ILE A 335 0.70 -15.24 -0.46
N ILE A 336 0.27 -15.13 -1.71
CA ILE A 336 -0.89 -14.30 -2.09
C ILE A 336 -2.16 -14.77 -1.41
N LYS A 337 -2.36 -16.09 -1.28
CA LYS A 337 -3.48 -16.64 -0.51
C LYS A 337 -3.42 -16.20 0.95
N MET A 338 -2.27 -16.28 1.60
CA MET A 338 -2.07 -15.80 2.98
C MET A 338 -2.44 -14.31 3.08
N MET A 339 -1.98 -13.47 2.14
CA MET A 339 -2.30 -12.03 2.12
C MET A 339 -3.82 -11.78 2.04
N LYS A 340 -4.53 -12.52 1.19
CA LYS A 340 -6.00 -12.44 1.10
C LYS A 340 -6.71 -12.87 2.37
N ASP A 341 -6.20 -13.90 3.04
CA ASP A 341 -6.74 -14.36 4.31
C ASP A 341 -6.53 -13.31 5.42
N ILE A 342 -5.37 -12.64 5.45
CA ILE A 342 -5.09 -11.50 6.34
C ILE A 342 -6.17 -10.43 6.18
N LYS A 343 -6.52 -10.05 4.93
CA LYS A 343 -7.55 -9.05 4.68
C LYS A 343 -8.89 -9.42 5.32
N GLN A 344 -9.23 -10.71 5.43
CA GLN A 344 -10.49 -11.17 6.02
C GLN A 344 -10.56 -11.02 7.55
N ILE A 345 -9.45 -10.69 8.20
CA ILE A 345 -9.38 -10.55 9.65
C ILE A 345 -9.85 -9.16 10.05
N THR A 346 -10.98 -9.10 10.76
CA THR A 346 -11.62 -7.86 11.23
C THR A 346 -11.48 -7.63 12.73
N TYR A 347 -10.67 -8.45 13.42
CA TYR A 347 -10.54 -8.43 14.88
C TYR A 347 -9.88 -7.14 15.38
N ASN A 348 -10.23 -6.69 16.59
CA ASN A 348 -9.82 -5.39 17.14
C ASN A 348 -8.29 -5.24 17.16
N PHE A 349 -7.77 -4.32 16.34
CA PHE A 349 -6.33 -4.05 16.20
C PHE A 349 -5.72 -3.39 17.44
N SER A 350 -6.50 -2.69 18.28
CA SER A 350 -5.96 -2.02 19.47
C SER A 350 -5.66 -2.99 20.63
N THR A 351 -6.18 -4.22 20.58
CA THR A 351 -6.08 -5.21 21.67
C THR A 351 -5.12 -6.36 21.35
N GLN A 352 -4.47 -6.35 20.19
CA GLN A 352 -3.65 -7.46 19.71
C GLN A 352 -2.21 -7.03 19.44
N LEU A 353 -1.54 -6.62 20.51
CA LEU A 353 -0.08 -6.61 20.57
C LEU A 353 0.34 -8.06 20.86
N ASN A 354 0.59 -8.85 19.80
CA ASN A 354 1.18 -10.17 19.98
C ASN A 354 2.66 -10.09 19.59
N SER A 355 3.52 -10.57 20.48
CA SER A 355 4.99 -10.45 20.51
C SER A 355 5.50 -9.05 20.90
N GLY A 356 6.69 -8.98 21.51
CA GLY A 356 7.29 -7.74 22.03
C GLY A 356 7.63 -6.66 20.99
N MET A 357 7.12 -6.76 19.75
CA MET A 357 7.35 -5.83 18.63
C MET A 357 6.04 -5.29 18.01
N ASP A 358 4.89 -5.47 18.68
CA ASP A 358 3.60 -4.88 18.30
C ASP A 358 3.13 -5.20 16.86
N GLU A 359 3.49 -6.35 16.28
CA GLU A 359 3.13 -6.73 14.91
C GLU A 359 1.64 -7.08 14.75
N HIS A 360 1.10 -6.85 13.55
CA HIS A 360 -0.30 -7.13 13.21
C HIS A 360 -0.64 -8.62 13.43
N HIS A 361 -1.47 -8.93 14.44
CA HIS A 361 -1.88 -10.31 14.77
C HIS A 361 -2.36 -11.12 13.57
N GLY A 362 -3.12 -10.48 12.66
CA GLY A 362 -3.66 -11.18 11.51
C GLY A 362 -2.57 -11.71 10.59
N TYR A 363 -1.44 -11.01 10.50
CA TYR A 363 -0.27 -11.48 9.79
C TYR A 363 0.34 -12.69 10.50
N VAL A 364 0.63 -12.56 11.79
CA VAL A 364 1.24 -13.62 12.60
C VAL A 364 0.44 -14.92 12.51
N GLY A 365 -0.88 -14.85 12.76
CA GLY A 365 -1.73 -16.04 12.73
C GLY A 365 -1.83 -16.69 11.35
N MET A 366 -1.86 -15.89 10.26
CA MET A 366 -1.90 -16.44 8.90
C MET A 366 -0.54 -16.98 8.47
N PHE A 367 0.55 -16.34 8.86
CA PHE A 367 1.90 -16.81 8.60
C PHE A 367 2.13 -18.16 9.29
N ASP A 368 1.91 -18.23 10.61
CA ASP A 368 2.13 -19.43 11.42
C ASP A 368 1.33 -20.64 10.96
N SER A 369 0.16 -20.41 10.36
CA SER A 369 -0.72 -21.47 9.87
C SER A 369 -0.46 -21.90 8.43
N GLN A 370 0.22 -21.08 7.61
CA GLN A 370 0.32 -21.30 6.16
C GLN A 370 1.76 -21.43 5.66
N MET A 371 2.74 -20.82 6.32
CA MET A 371 4.12 -20.79 5.84
C MET A 371 4.91 -22.03 6.24
N LYS A 372 5.81 -22.41 5.35
CA LYS A 372 6.67 -23.58 5.42
C LYS A 372 8.13 -23.19 5.25
N GLN A 373 8.99 -24.04 5.79
CA GLN A 373 10.41 -24.08 5.46
C GLN A 373 10.62 -24.83 4.12
N LEU A 374 11.83 -24.74 3.55
CA LEU A 374 12.19 -25.49 2.33
C LEU A 374 12.09 -27.01 2.49
N ASN A 375 12.30 -27.53 3.72
CA ASN A 375 12.14 -28.95 4.03
C ASN A 375 10.66 -29.38 4.16
N GLY A 376 9.70 -28.46 4.00
CA GLY A 376 8.26 -28.72 4.08
C GLY A 376 7.66 -28.69 5.50
N SER A 377 8.47 -28.51 6.55
CA SER A 377 7.98 -28.31 7.92
C SER A 377 7.31 -26.93 8.08
N ASN A 378 6.50 -26.76 9.13
CA ASN A 378 5.87 -25.47 9.43
C ASN A 378 6.93 -24.43 9.81
N LEU A 379 6.68 -23.19 9.43
CA LEU A 379 7.49 -22.04 9.82
C LEU A 379 6.59 -21.00 10.50
N THR A 380 6.81 -20.76 11.79
CA THR A 380 6.17 -19.63 12.49
C THR A 380 6.98 -18.35 12.32
N VAL A 381 6.35 -17.20 12.52
CA VAL A 381 7.03 -15.90 12.54
C VAL A 381 8.16 -15.88 13.56
N GLN A 382 7.91 -16.42 14.76
CA GLN A 382 8.91 -16.46 15.83
C GLN A 382 10.10 -17.34 15.43
N GLN A 383 9.85 -18.54 14.88
CA GLN A 383 10.90 -19.41 14.38
C GLN A 383 11.70 -18.73 13.26
N TYR A 384 11.01 -18.05 12.35
CA TYR A 384 11.71 -17.40 11.24
C TYR A 384 12.65 -16.30 11.73
N ARG A 385 12.27 -15.57 12.78
CA ARG A 385 13.14 -14.58 13.44
C ARG A 385 14.33 -15.20 14.13
N ASP A 386 14.08 -16.20 14.96
CA ASP A 386 15.12 -16.81 15.80
C ASP A 386 16.12 -17.62 14.97
N GLU A 387 15.67 -18.18 13.85
CA GLU A 387 16.44 -19.13 13.04
C GLU A 387 16.81 -18.59 11.65
N TYR A 388 16.49 -17.33 11.31
CA TYR A 388 16.69 -16.75 9.97
C TYR A 388 18.07 -17.09 9.38
N HIS A 389 19.15 -16.80 10.11
CA HIS A 389 20.50 -17.04 9.62
C HIS A 389 20.84 -18.53 9.48
N SER A 390 20.36 -19.38 10.38
CA SER A 390 20.54 -20.82 10.28
C SER A 390 19.82 -21.37 9.04
N LEU A 391 18.58 -20.93 8.81
CA LEU A 391 17.80 -21.29 7.62
C LEU A 391 18.47 -20.81 6.33
N MET A 392 19.10 -19.62 6.33
CA MET A 392 19.85 -19.13 5.17
C MET A 392 21.16 -19.88 4.94
N THR A 393 21.79 -20.40 5.99
CA THR A 393 23.01 -21.22 5.86
C THR A 393 22.71 -22.54 5.15
N ASP A 394 21.52 -23.10 5.39
CA ASP A 394 21.06 -24.36 4.81
C ASP A 394 20.41 -24.20 3.40
N TYR A 395 20.20 -22.96 2.93
CA TYR A 395 19.43 -22.59 1.73
C TYR A 395 20.22 -22.49 0.41
#